data_AF-A0AAJ7UGE3-F1
#
_entry.id   AF-A0AAJ7UGE3-F1
#
_cell.length_a   1.000
_cell.length_b   1.000
_cell.length_c   1.000
_cell.angle_alpha   90.00
_cell.angle_beta   90.00
_cell.angle_gamma   90.00
#
_symmetry.space_group_name_H-M   'P 1'
#
loop_
_entity.id
_entity.type
_entity.pdbx_description
1 polymer ?
#
loop_
_entity_poly.entity_id
_entity_poly.type
_entity_poly.pdbx_seq_one_letter_code
_entity_poly.pdbx_strand_id
1 'polypeptide(L)'
;MMMLAVHSAVLLGISLGAVQASDGFCNPFTQYPMDGHCCDKCPPGSFRSAWCTVDTPTRCQPCPEGSYTSEYNTNPMCSYCTRCVQACNQVKIEDCIPTRNARYV
;
A
#
# COMPACT_ATOMS: atom_id res chain seq x y z
N MET A 1 -43.01 -47.80 -32.17
CA MET A 1 -43.75 -46.98 -31.18
C MET A 1 -42.90 -46.88 -29.92
N MET A 2 -42.52 -45.76 -29.33
CA MET A 2 -42.79 -44.32 -29.48
C MET A 2 -41.54 -43.62 -28.89
N MET A 3 -40.82 -42.81 -29.69
CA MET A 3 -40.82 -41.34 -29.61
C MET A 3 -40.41 -40.76 -28.24
N LEU A 4 -39.24 -40.13 -28.23
CA LEU A 4 -39.01 -38.78 -27.68
C LEU A 4 -39.43 -38.51 -26.22
N ALA A 5 -38.51 -38.68 -25.28
CA ALA A 5 -38.54 -37.95 -24.00
C ALA A 5 -37.15 -37.86 -23.34
N VAL A 6 -36.09 -37.68 -24.14
CA VAL A 6 -34.77 -37.22 -23.66
C VAL A 6 -34.83 -35.71 -23.40
N HIS A 7 -35.74 -35.22 -22.55
CA HIS A 7 -35.80 -33.81 -22.12
C HIS A 7 -36.55 -33.67 -20.78
N SER A 8 -36.11 -34.33 -19.72
CA SER A 8 -36.60 -34.01 -18.37
C SER A 8 -35.42 -33.86 -17.42
N ALA A 9 -35.02 -32.60 -17.34
CA ALA A 9 -33.97 -32.04 -16.52
C ALA A 9 -34.09 -32.45 -15.05
N VAL A 10 -33.06 -33.13 -14.53
CA VAL A 10 -32.52 -32.84 -13.20
C VAL A 10 -31.02 -33.14 -13.28
N LEU A 11 -30.24 -32.16 -13.74
CA LEU A 11 -28.78 -32.18 -13.57
C LEU A 11 -28.51 -32.04 -12.07
N LEU A 12 -28.07 -33.15 -11.47
CA LEU A 12 -27.63 -33.22 -10.08
C LEU A 12 -26.53 -32.18 -9.83
N GLY A 13 -26.81 -31.28 -8.87
CA GLY A 13 -25.82 -30.60 -8.05
C GLY A 13 -24.83 -29.74 -8.81
N ILE A 14 -25.23 -28.50 -9.08
CA ILE A 14 -24.38 -27.40 -9.50
C ILE A 14 -23.12 -27.35 -8.63
N SER A 15 -21.97 -27.33 -9.31
CA SER A 15 -20.59 -27.16 -8.84
C SER A 15 -20.47 -26.58 -7.43
N LEU A 16 -19.58 -27.16 -6.62
CA LEU A 16 -18.93 -26.42 -5.53
C LEU A 16 -18.51 -25.07 -6.12
N GLY A 17 -19.24 -24.01 -5.76
CA GLY A 17 -18.81 -22.67 -6.05
C GLY A 17 -17.43 -22.58 -5.45
N ALA A 18 -16.41 -22.37 -6.28
CA ALA A 18 -15.18 -21.84 -5.76
C ALA A 18 -15.62 -20.61 -4.96
N VAL A 19 -15.51 -20.68 -3.64
CA VAL A 19 -15.56 -19.50 -2.81
C VAL A 19 -14.39 -18.69 -3.33
N GLN A 20 -14.68 -17.75 -4.22
CA GLN A 20 -13.77 -16.68 -4.51
C GLN A 20 -13.65 -16.01 -3.15
N ALA A 21 -12.55 -16.29 -2.43
CA ALA A 21 -12.09 -15.38 -1.43
C ALA A 21 -12.02 -14.05 -2.17
N SER A 22 -13.01 -13.18 -1.94
CA SER A 22 -12.89 -11.80 -2.34
C SER A 22 -11.77 -11.29 -1.45
N ASP A 23 -10.52 -11.45 -1.91
CA ASP A 23 -9.41 -10.68 -1.40
C ASP A 23 -9.91 -9.25 -1.47
N GLY A 24 -10.24 -8.70 -0.29
CA GLY A 24 -10.86 -7.40 -0.19
C GLY A 24 -10.02 -6.44 -1.01
N PHE A 25 -10.62 -5.81 -2.02
CA PHE A 25 -9.86 -4.95 -2.91
C PHE A 25 -9.43 -3.70 -2.14
N CYS A 26 -8.19 -3.70 -1.65
CA CYS A 26 -7.61 -2.57 -0.95
C CYS A 26 -7.34 -1.43 -1.92
N ASN A 27 -7.41 -0.19 -1.44
CA ASN A 27 -6.98 0.95 -2.25
C ASN A 27 -5.45 0.87 -2.48
N PRO A 28 -4.96 0.69 -3.72
CA PRO A 28 -3.53 0.46 -3.96
C PRO A 28 -2.68 1.70 -3.67
N PHE A 29 -3.25 2.89 -3.63
CA PHE A 29 -2.54 4.14 -3.36
C PHE A 29 -2.36 4.38 -1.86
N THR A 30 -3.38 4.11 -1.06
CA THR A 30 -3.38 4.46 0.37
C THR A 30 -3.38 3.24 1.30
N GLN A 31 -3.50 2.02 0.79
CA GLN A 31 -3.60 0.80 1.59
C GLN A 31 -2.72 -0.33 1.08
N TYR A 32 -2.48 -1.32 1.94
CA TYR A 32 -1.80 -2.57 1.62
C TYR A 32 -2.57 -3.75 2.22
N PRO A 33 -2.58 -4.92 1.56
CA PRO A 33 -3.18 -6.13 2.13
C PRO A 33 -2.29 -6.71 3.23
N MET A 34 -2.91 -7.16 4.32
CA MET A 34 -2.28 -7.87 5.42
C MET A 34 -3.29 -8.90 5.95
N ASP A 35 -2.92 -10.19 6.04
CA ASP A 35 -3.77 -11.26 6.59
C ASP A 35 -5.26 -11.18 6.21
N GLY A 36 -5.55 -10.99 4.91
CA GLY A 36 -6.92 -10.94 4.38
C GLY A 36 -7.72 -9.66 4.64
N HIS A 37 -7.11 -8.61 5.21
CA HIS A 37 -7.73 -7.30 5.40
C HIS A 37 -6.86 -6.16 4.85
N CYS A 38 -7.45 -4.97 4.73
CA CYS A 38 -6.78 -3.79 4.21
C CYS A 38 -6.29 -2.89 5.32
N CYS A 39 -5.01 -2.53 5.27
CA CYS A 39 -4.37 -1.64 6.22
C CYS A 39 -3.90 -0.36 5.56
N ASP A 40 -4.03 0.76 6.27
CA ASP A 40 -3.61 2.05 5.74
C ASP A 40 -2.08 2.16 5.69
N LYS A 41 -1.55 2.65 4.58
CA LYS A 41 -0.17 3.09 4.44
C LYS A 41 0.06 4.36 5.27
N CYS A 42 1.30 4.59 5.67
CA CYS A 42 1.69 5.82 6.32
C CYS A 42 1.71 6.98 5.31
N PRO A 43 1.12 8.15 5.64
CA PRO A 43 1.08 9.29 4.72
C PRO A 43 2.49 9.88 4.49
N PRO A 44 2.66 10.72 3.44
CA PRO A 44 3.87 11.50 3.25
C PRO A 44 4.28 12.24 4.54
N GLY A 45 5.58 12.28 4.84
CA GLY A 45 6.07 12.85 6.10
C GLY A 45 6.15 11.86 7.26
N SER A 46 5.80 10.60 7.05
CA SER A 46 5.87 9.56 8.06
C SER A 46 6.38 8.22 7.53
N PHE A 47 6.82 7.37 8.44
CA PHE A 47 7.24 5.99 8.19
C PHE A 47 6.48 5.02 9.10
N ARG A 48 6.45 3.75 8.70
CA ARG A 48 5.80 2.66 9.43
C ARG A 48 6.67 2.18 10.59
N SER A 49 6.27 2.54 11.81
CA SER A 49 6.88 2.04 13.05
C SER A 49 6.36 0.67 13.48
N ALA A 50 5.12 0.32 13.15
CA ALA A 50 4.56 -1.01 13.35
C ALA A 50 3.52 -1.32 12.26
N TRP A 51 3.41 -2.60 11.91
CA TRP A 51 2.34 -3.10 11.06
C TRP A 51 0.99 -2.95 11.75
N CYS A 52 -0.07 -2.93 10.95
CA CYS A 52 -1.41 -3.15 11.47
C CYS A 52 -1.56 -4.58 12.02
N THR A 53 -2.62 -4.79 12.77
CA THR A 53 -3.20 -6.10 13.04
C THR A 53 -4.68 -6.03 12.69
N VAL A 54 -5.41 -7.14 12.83
CA VAL A 54 -6.87 -7.16 12.66
C VAL A 54 -7.57 -6.09 13.53
N ASP A 55 -7.01 -5.81 14.72
CA ASP A 55 -7.63 -4.91 15.70
C ASP A 55 -6.92 -3.55 15.82
N THR A 56 -5.75 -3.36 15.19
CA THR A 56 -4.95 -2.14 15.35
C THR A 56 -4.50 -1.56 14.02
N PRO A 57 -4.61 -0.24 13.81
CA PRO A 57 -4.15 0.38 12.58
C PRO A 57 -2.62 0.31 12.45
N THR A 58 -2.12 0.53 11.24
CA THR A 58 -0.69 0.75 11.00
C THR A 58 -0.19 1.89 11.87
N ARG A 59 0.88 1.66 12.63
CA ARG A 59 1.46 2.71 13.46
C ARG A 59 2.49 3.50 12.66
N CYS A 60 2.17 4.77 12.40
CA CYS A 60 3.06 5.69 11.71
C CYS A 60 3.78 6.63 12.68
N GLN A 61 5.02 6.98 12.37
CA GLN A 61 5.81 7.96 13.11
C GLN A 61 6.35 9.03 12.16
N PRO A 62 6.50 10.29 12.61
CA PRO A 62 6.99 11.36 11.75
C PRO A 62 8.41 11.09 11.31
N CYS A 63 8.76 11.55 10.11
CA CYS A 63 10.14 11.52 9.65
C CYS A 63 11.04 12.34 10.60
N PRO A 64 12.17 11.78 11.06
CA PRO A 64 13.14 12.56 11.82
C PRO A 64 13.76 13.67 10.96
N GLU A 65 14.36 14.66 11.61
CA GLU A 65 15.05 15.76 10.95
C GLU A 65 16.08 15.24 9.94
N GLY A 66 16.10 15.84 8.74
CA GLY A 66 16.99 15.39 7.66
C GLY A 66 16.53 14.14 6.92
N SER A 67 15.26 13.76 7.06
CA SER A 67 14.63 12.69 6.27
C SER A 67 13.22 13.05 5.79
N TYR A 68 12.73 12.33 4.78
CA TYR A 68 11.43 12.58 4.16
C TYR A 68 10.79 11.32 3.56
N THR A 69 9.47 11.39 3.35
CA THR A 69 8.71 10.48 2.46
C THR A 69 7.71 11.31 1.67
N SER A 70 7.69 11.17 0.34
CA SER A 70 6.80 11.95 -0.53
C SER A 70 5.46 11.29 -0.84
N GLU A 71 5.35 10.00 -0.56
CA GLU A 71 4.19 9.18 -0.92
C GLU A 71 3.68 8.38 0.28
N TYR A 72 2.45 7.88 0.13
CA TYR A 72 1.89 6.88 1.03
C TYR A 72 2.76 5.61 0.98
N ASN A 73 3.30 5.21 2.11
CA ASN A 73 4.34 4.20 2.17
C ASN A 73 4.13 3.20 3.32
N THR A 74 4.79 2.06 3.21
CA THR A 74 4.94 1.08 4.30
C THR A 74 6.39 0.99 4.75
N ASN A 75 7.21 1.99 4.46
CA ASN A 75 8.65 1.93 4.68
C ASN A 75 8.94 1.92 6.19
N PRO A 76 9.91 1.12 6.65
CA PRO A 76 10.28 1.07 8.07
C PRO A 76 11.07 2.30 8.54
N MET A 77 11.48 3.18 7.61
CA MET A 77 12.19 4.43 7.86
C MET A 77 11.96 5.41 6.71
N CYS A 78 12.20 6.70 6.96
CA CYS A 78 12.17 7.72 5.92
C CYS A 78 13.47 7.74 5.12
N SER A 79 13.40 8.24 3.88
CA SER A 79 14.58 8.45 3.04
C SER A 79 15.37 9.65 3.55
N TYR A 80 16.70 9.57 3.60
CA TYR A 80 17.52 10.73 3.95
C TYR A 80 17.43 11.81 2.89
N CYS A 81 17.44 13.07 3.33
CA CYS A 81 17.51 14.20 2.43
C CYS A 81 18.85 14.20 1.69
N THR A 82 18.81 14.55 0.41
CA THR A 82 20.01 14.87 -0.37
C THR A 82 20.73 16.04 0.29
N ARG A 83 22.03 15.88 0.49
CA ARG A 83 22.92 16.92 1.00
C ARG A 83 23.99 17.18 -0.04
N CYS A 84 24.14 18.45 -0.38
CA CYS A 84 25.23 18.91 -1.22
C CYS A 84 26.42 19.24 -0.32
N VAL A 85 27.59 18.64 -0.57
CA VAL A 85 28.82 19.02 0.16
C VAL A 85 29.43 20.26 -0.50
N GLN A 86 30.25 20.98 0.25
CA GLN A 86 30.76 22.31 -0.15
C GLN A 86 31.51 22.31 -1.49
N ALA A 87 32.02 21.16 -1.93
CA ALA A 87 32.74 20.99 -3.20
C ALA A 87 31.82 20.88 -4.44
N CYS A 88 30.51 20.77 -4.27
CA CYS A 88 29.61 20.45 -5.38
C CYS A 88 29.20 21.66 -6.24
N ASN A 89 29.56 22.90 -5.86
CA ASN A 89 29.20 24.14 -6.58
C ASN A 89 27.70 24.29 -6.94
N GLN A 90 26.81 23.63 -6.20
CA GLN A 90 25.37 23.72 -6.44
C GLN A 90 24.71 24.69 -5.47
N VAL A 91 23.65 25.34 -5.94
CA VAL A 91 22.83 26.24 -5.15
C VAL A 91 21.57 25.51 -4.69
N LYS A 92 21.32 25.49 -3.37
CA LYS A 92 20.07 24.94 -2.82
C LYS A 92 18.92 25.85 -3.19
N ILE A 93 17.90 25.29 -3.82
CA ILE A 93 16.69 26.02 -4.25
C ILE A 93 15.44 25.54 -3.54
N GLU A 94 15.47 24.35 -2.96
CA GLU A 94 14.41 23.86 -2.08
C GLU A 94 15.01 23.20 -0.85
N ASP A 95 14.45 23.56 0.31
CA ASP A 95 14.78 22.90 1.56
C ASP A 95 14.26 21.47 1.60
N CYS A 96 14.87 20.64 2.44
CA CYS A 96 14.25 19.38 2.79
C CYS A 96 13.18 19.62 3.87
N ILE A 97 12.00 19.04 3.68
CA ILE A 97 10.93 19.00 4.67
C ILE A 97 10.44 17.55 4.80
N PRO A 98 9.67 17.18 5.84
CA PRO A 98 9.27 15.78 6.03
C PRO A 98 8.59 15.13 4.82
N THR A 99 7.93 15.91 3.97
CA THR A 99 7.22 15.40 2.77
C THR A 99 7.99 15.52 1.46
N ARG A 100 9.20 16.12 1.45
CA ARG A 100 9.93 16.42 0.21
C ARG A 100 11.43 16.51 0.43
N ASN A 101 12.19 15.95 -0.51
CA ASN A 101 13.65 16.09 -0.53
C ASN A 101 14.11 17.55 -0.72
N ALA A 102 15.36 17.83 -0.36
CA ALA A 102 16.05 19.03 -0.83
C ALA A 102 16.36 18.94 -2.33
N ARG A 103 16.33 20.09 -3.00
CA ARG A 103 16.71 20.21 -4.42
C ARG A 103 17.81 21.25 -4.60
N TYR A 104 18.77 20.92 -5.44
CA TYR A 104 19.94 21.73 -5.77
C TYR A 104 20.05 21.84 -7.30
N VAL A 105 20.65 22.93 -7.78
CA VAL A 105 21.01 23.17 -9.20
C VAL A 105 22.49 23.48 -9.33
#